data_AF-E4XLL6-F1
#
_entry.id   AF-E4XLL6-F1
#
_cell.length_a   1.000
_cell.length_b   1.000
_cell.length_c   1.000
_cell.angle_alpha   90.00
_cell.angle_beta   90.00
_cell.angle_gamma   90.00
#
_symmetry.space_group_name_H-M   'P 1'
#
loop_
_entity.id
_entity.type
_entity.pdbx_description
1 polymer ?
#
loop_
_entity_poly.entity_id
_entity_poly.type
_entity_poly.pdbx_seq_one_letter_code
_entity_poly.pdbx_strand_id
1 'polypeptide(L)'
;MLEFSILAILATCIAGMIQIVSSKRETLPVWERENGKKKIEKWLKGFLAKLKRTSTRTEKCRLILAVERMQFENDNYAPLWQYIRFGEENGDIFGKFKQSLQKIKITNFQKQLLKSNAALKNKLIGHSEIKEERGEWQIPAELKIKVISEGGEALVFSENFGICEFAVRLQIFDPFLFTNDFGLDLLTWKINFEKDYEKAVNKDESEKQNQMPKHKNIINNFVNIELFHKQDLKKEDCIGWITIMEKAEEDLRTVLKEEKIGIQKRKKIAEGIFDGFVYLKKIGIGHFDRKLENILLVDGIPKIIDFGLINEETGRSGYREMGYARKGSKFRHQTALSAATPGFADQAQFTLGDGYEVQNIFYFLFCDWKSSWNLLYKPIDEKEKKEIDKIVQDCNATSIHKIKEGNISLIREITSIISIPSSSSHFCLDDPNLTKSVQVSSLKQNVTKCVNQDLENVTKNVLDQKSSNLCVPISVTTLLRFAMKNDLGFEEDYVYSAEKILSTLILIVYPRSMAGLNLNPNQKETEFQLNEIELLLERLCKKTYLMETGWQIIRKLDRDEKDQPKKSTCEFEKVLSEQQFYFHSPFDRHWRVPSSR
;
A
#
# COMPACT_ATOMS: atom_id res chain seq x y z
N MET A 1 20.35 23.85 69.80
CA MET A 1 19.18 24.35 69.03
C MET A 1 19.53 24.67 67.57
N LEU A 2 20.67 25.31 67.28
CA LEU A 2 21.06 25.67 65.91
C LEU A 2 21.21 24.47 64.94
N GLU A 3 21.74 23.33 65.42
CA GLU A 3 21.94 22.11 64.62
C GLU A 3 20.63 21.46 64.16
N PHE A 4 19.59 21.48 64.99
CA PHE A 4 18.27 20.92 64.64
C PHE A 4 17.55 21.76 63.58
N SER A 5 17.73 23.09 63.62
CA SER A 5 17.17 24.00 62.60
C SER A 5 17.85 23.80 61.24
N ILE A 6 19.16 23.57 61.20
CA ILE A 6 19.90 23.30 59.96
C ILE A 6 19.46 21.96 59.35
N LEU A 7 19.28 20.92 60.18
CA LEU A 7 18.80 19.61 59.73
C LEU A 7 17.37 19.65 59.16
N ALA A 8 16.48 20.43 59.79
CA ALA A 8 15.11 20.61 59.32
C ALA A 8 15.04 21.34 57.97
N ILE A 9 15.88 22.36 57.77
CA ILE A 9 16.01 23.09 56.49
C ILE A 9 16.57 22.17 55.41
N LEU A 10 17.61 21.39 55.72
CA LEU A 10 18.18 20.44 54.76
C LEU A 10 17.16 19.36 54.35
N ALA A 11 16.39 18.83 55.30
CA ALA A 11 15.35 17.83 55.02
C ALA A 11 14.21 18.40 54.16
N THR A 12 13.77 19.64 54.38
CA THR A 12 12.75 20.29 53.55
C THR A 12 13.27 20.65 52.16
N CYS A 13 14.53 21.10 52.03
CA CYS A 13 15.16 21.31 50.73
C CYS A 13 15.31 19.99 49.95
N ILE A 14 15.71 18.90 50.61
CA ILE A 14 15.80 17.58 49.99
C ILE A 14 14.41 17.08 49.57
N ALA A 15 13.38 17.23 50.43
CA ALA A 15 12.00 16.85 50.10
C ALA A 15 11.47 17.64 48.90
N GLY A 16 11.69 18.97 48.87
CA GLY A 16 11.32 19.82 47.74
C GLY A 16 12.06 19.45 46.45
N MET A 17 13.36 19.14 46.53
CA MET A 17 14.13 18.65 45.37
C MET A 17 13.63 17.29 44.89
N ILE A 18 13.30 16.36 45.80
CA ILE A 18 12.71 15.06 45.45
C ILE A 18 11.36 15.25 44.76
N GLN A 19 10.52 16.18 45.24
CA GLN A 19 9.20 16.45 44.67
C GLN A 19 9.28 17.12 43.29
N ILE A 20 10.26 18.00 43.06
CA ILE A 20 10.53 18.60 41.75
C ILE A 20 11.11 17.56 40.78
N VAL A 21 11.99 16.68 41.27
CA VAL A 21 12.54 15.57 40.46
C VAL A 21 11.47 14.54 40.15
N SER A 22 10.54 14.25 41.06
CA SER A 22 9.42 13.34 40.82
C SER A 22 8.41 13.92 39.84
N SER A 23 8.06 15.21 39.94
CA SER A 23 7.16 15.87 38.99
C SER A 23 7.77 15.95 37.58
N LYS A 24 9.04 16.30 37.46
CA LYS A 24 9.78 16.24 36.18
C LYS A 24 9.91 14.81 35.62
N ARG A 25 9.95 13.79 36.47
CA ARG A 25 9.96 12.37 36.04
C ARG A 25 8.58 11.88 35.59
N GLU A 26 7.51 12.45 36.11
CA GLU A 26 6.14 12.11 35.70
C GLU A 26 5.77 12.69 34.33
N THR A 27 6.39 13.81 33.94
CA THR A 27 6.20 14.45 32.63
C THR A 27 6.93 13.76 31.47
N LEU A 28 7.94 12.92 31.72
CA LEU A 28 8.64 12.19 30.66
C LEU A 28 7.87 10.94 30.20
N PRO A 29 7.91 10.59 28.90
CA PRO A 29 7.37 9.33 28.40
C PRO A 29 7.93 8.12 29.16
N VAL A 30 7.11 7.05 29.29
CA VAL A 30 7.43 5.90 30.14
C VAL A 30 8.78 5.24 29.80
N TRP A 31 9.17 5.19 28.52
CA TRP A 31 10.41 4.57 28.03
C TRP A 31 11.69 5.38 28.28
N GLU A 32 11.57 6.67 28.62
CA GLU A 32 12.72 7.51 29.00
C GLU A 32 13.08 7.37 30.49
N ARG A 33 12.19 6.76 31.28
CA ARG A 33 12.38 6.53 32.71
C ARG A 33 13.31 5.35 32.95
N GLU A 34 14.04 5.36 34.06
CA GLU A 34 15.00 4.31 34.46
C GLU A 34 14.40 2.88 34.47
N ASN A 35 13.12 2.75 34.83
CA ASN A 35 12.37 1.49 34.81
C ASN A 35 11.45 1.32 33.58
N GLY A 36 11.66 2.09 32.52
CA GLY A 36 10.77 2.17 31.36
C GLY A 36 10.57 0.84 30.65
N LYS A 37 11.64 0.08 30.42
CA LYS A 37 11.56 -1.25 29.78
C LYS A 37 10.65 -2.21 30.54
N LYS A 38 10.82 -2.32 31.87
CA LYS A 38 9.96 -3.19 32.70
C LYS A 38 8.50 -2.76 32.68
N LYS A 39 8.23 -1.45 32.62
CA LYS A 39 6.86 -0.92 32.51
C LYS A 39 6.23 -1.26 31.15
N ILE A 40 6.96 -1.10 30.05
CA ILE A 40 6.50 -1.49 28.71
C ILE A 40 6.28 -3.00 28.64
N GLU A 41 7.16 -3.83 29.18
CA GLU A 41 6.97 -5.29 29.22
C GLU A 41 5.72 -5.69 30.01
N LYS A 42 5.45 -5.03 31.14
CA LYS A 42 4.23 -5.27 31.94
C LYS A 42 2.97 -4.88 31.16
N TRP A 43 2.97 -3.70 30.54
CA TRP A 43 1.86 -3.24 29.69
C TRP A 43 1.65 -4.19 28.52
N LEU A 44 2.72 -4.56 27.81
CA LEU A 44 2.68 -5.42 26.63
C LEU A 44 2.02 -6.77 26.94
N LYS A 45 2.39 -7.43 28.04
CA LYS A 45 1.76 -8.70 28.46
C LYS A 45 0.25 -8.55 28.64
N GLY A 46 -0.19 -7.48 29.31
CA GLY A 46 -1.60 -7.20 29.52
C GLY A 46 -2.33 -6.82 28.23
N PHE A 47 -1.67 -6.09 27.33
CA PHE A 47 -2.21 -5.69 26.04
C PHE A 47 -2.37 -6.89 25.10
N LEU A 48 -1.33 -7.69 24.92
CA LEU A 48 -1.35 -8.88 24.06
C LEU A 48 -2.39 -9.91 24.51
N ALA A 49 -2.61 -10.08 25.82
CA ALA A 49 -3.59 -11.03 26.35
C ALA A 49 -5.05 -10.69 25.97
N LYS A 50 -5.31 -9.45 25.58
CA LYS A 50 -6.65 -8.96 25.19
C LYS A 50 -6.90 -9.07 23.69
N LEU A 51 -5.86 -9.28 22.90
CA LEU A 51 -5.96 -9.36 21.45
C LEU A 51 -6.40 -10.76 21.04
N LYS A 52 -7.47 -10.82 20.25
CA LYS A 52 -7.97 -12.05 19.62
C LYS A 52 -8.41 -11.74 18.21
N ARG A 53 -8.20 -12.69 17.30
CA ARG A 53 -8.74 -12.61 15.94
C ARG A 53 -9.06 -13.99 15.37
N THR A 54 -9.91 -13.99 14.33
CA THR A 54 -10.06 -15.15 13.44
C THR A 54 -9.13 -15.03 12.24
N SER A 55 -8.90 -16.13 11.53
CA SER A 55 -8.19 -16.13 10.25
C SER A 55 -8.77 -17.20 9.33
N THR A 56 -8.90 -16.85 8.04
CA THR A 56 -9.29 -17.79 6.97
C THR A 56 -8.08 -18.43 6.28
N ARG A 57 -6.85 -18.00 6.64
CA ARG A 57 -5.61 -18.46 6.02
C ARG A 57 -5.20 -19.83 6.58
N THR A 58 -5.04 -20.78 5.66
CA THR A 58 -4.57 -22.14 5.95
C THR A 58 -3.05 -22.19 6.16
N GLU A 59 -2.52 -23.31 6.63
CA GLU A 59 -1.07 -23.56 6.78
C GLU A 59 -0.32 -23.33 5.46
N LYS A 60 -0.93 -23.71 4.33
CA LYS A 60 -0.40 -23.43 2.99
C LYS A 60 -0.21 -21.92 2.76
N CYS A 61 -1.19 -21.10 3.13
CA CYS A 61 -1.08 -19.65 3.00
C CYS A 61 0.01 -19.08 3.92
N ARG A 62 0.13 -19.60 5.14
CA ARG A 62 1.15 -19.19 6.12
C ARG A 62 2.56 -19.51 5.65
N LEU A 63 2.76 -20.69 5.05
CA LEU A 63 4.03 -21.05 4.42
C LEU A 63 4.42 -20.07 3.32
N ILE A 64 3.47 -19.64 2.48
CA ILE A 64 3.72 -18.62 1.45
C ILE A 64 4.10 -17.27 2.08
N LEU A 65 3.32 -16.79 3.07
CA LEU A 65 3.61 -15.54 3.80
C LEU A 65 4.97 -15.56 4.49
N ALA A 66 5.39 -16.72 5.02
CA ALA A 66 6.69 -16.87 5.65
C ALA A 66 7.84 -16.61 4.66
N VAL A 67 7.71 -17.05 3.40
CA VAL A 67 8.71 -16.80 2.36
C VAL A 67 8.79 -15.33 1.98
N GLU A 68 7.66 -14.59 2.00
CA GLU A 68 7.69 -13.13 1.74
C GLU A 68 8.55 -12.36 2.75
N ARG A 69 8.77 -12.92 3.94
CA ARG A 69 9.61 -12.34 5.01
C ARG A 69 11.07 -12.80 4.94
N MET A 70 11.39 -13.74 4.04
CA MET A 70 12.74 -14.27 3.90
C MET A 70 13.58 -13.40 2.98
N GLN A 71 14.85 -13.28 3.34
CA GLN A 71 15.86 -12.69 2.47
C GLN A 71 16.43 -13.79 1.58
N PHE A 72 16.45 -13.50 0.28
CA PHE A 72 16.99 -14.35 -0.76
C PHE A 72 18.48 -14.08 -0.95
N GLU A 73 19.20 -15.02 -1.56
CA GLU A 73 20.62 -14.84 -1.89
C GLU A 73 20.82 -13.68 -2.88
N ASN A 74 19.84 -13.47 -3.76
CA ASN A 74 19.77 -12.36 -4.68
C ASN A 74 18.36 -11.74 -4.63
N ASP A 75 18.26 -10.45 -4.33
CA ASP A 75 16.98 -9.74 -4.22
C ASP A 75 16.19 -9.76 -5.56
N ASN A 76 16.87 -9.90 -6.70
CA ASN A 76 16.25 -10.05 -8.02
C ASN A 76 15.44 -11.36 -8.19
N TYR A 77 15.60 -12.34 -7.28
CA TYR A 77 14.76 -13.53 -7.29
C TYR A 77 13.37 -13.29 -6.69
N ALA A 78 13.17 -12.24 -5.90
CA ALA A 78 11.87 -11.90 -5.32
C ALA A 78 10.77 -11.69 -6.38
N PRO A 79 10.96 -10.87 -7.44
CA PRO A 79 9.95 -10.74 -8.48
C PRO A 79 9.80 -11.96 -9.39
N LEU A 80 10.83 -12.80 -9.48
CA LEU A 80 10.81 -14.02 -10.31
C LEU A 80 10.15 -15.21 -9.62
N TRP A 81 10.06 -15.20 -8.29
CA TRP A 81 9.50 -16.28 -7.50
C TRP A 81 8.02 -16.50 -7.85
N GLN A 82 7.68 -17.73 -8.24
CA GLN A 82 6.31 -18.15 -8.56
C GLN A 82 5.89 -19.40 -7.78
N TYR A 83 6.84 -20.28 -7.44
CA TYR A 83 6.55 -21.50 -6.69
C TYR A 83 7.58 -21.76 -5.61
N ILE A 84 7.19 -22.51 -4.58
CA ILE A 84 8.08 -23.03 -3.56
C ILE A 84 7.79 -24.51 -3.30
N ARG A 85 8.83 -25.28 -2.98
CA ARG A 85 8.72 -26.64 -2.46
C ARG A 85 9.47 -26.76 -1.14
N PHE A 86 8.80 -27.17 -0.08
CA PHE A 86 9.42 -27.33 1.24
C PHE A 86 9.83 -28.78 1.49
N GLY A 87 11.10 -29.01 1.82
CA GLY A 87 11.62 -30.30 2.30
C GLY A 87 11.61 -30.39 3.83
N GLU A 88 12.52 -31.20 4.39
CA GLU A 88 12.68 -31.35 5.86
C GLU A 88 13.45 -30.20 6.50
N GLU A 89 14.55 -29.80 5.87
CA GLU A 89 15.50 -28.81 6.41
C GLU A 89 15.64 -27.59 5.50
N ASN A 90 15.33 -27.75 4.21
CA ASN A 90 15.46 -26.73 3.19
C ASN A 90 14.21 -26.67 2.31
N GLY A 91 14.00 -25.55 1.65
CA GLY A 91 13.03 -25.37 0.57
C GLY A 91 13.71 -24.94 -0.73
N ASP A 92 13.07 -25.20 -1.85
CA ASP A 92 13.51 -24.76 -3.17
C ASP A 92 12.54 -23.68 -3.68
N ILE A 93 13.08 -22.54 -4.13
CA ILE A 93 12.34 -21.44 -4.76
C ILE A 93 12.41 -21.60 -6.27
N PHE A 94 11.29 -21.46 -6.97
CA PHE A 94 11.22 -21.63 -8.42
C PHE A 94 10.61 -20.43 -9.14
N GLY A 95 11.07 -20.23 -10.37
CA GLY A 95 10.53 -19.26 -11.31
C GLY A 95 9.31 -19.76 -12.09
N LYS A 96 8.80 -18.92 -13.00
CA LYS A 96 7.63 -19.20 -13.86
C LYS A 96 7.75 -20.52 -14.64
N PHE A 97 8.93 -20.83 -15.17
CA PHE A 97 9.18 -22.05 -15.94
C PHE A 97 9.60 -23.24 -15.06
N LYS A 98 9.32 -23.16 -13.74
CA LYS A 98 9.69 -24.17 -12.74
C LYS A 98 11.19 -24.45 -12.69
N GLN A 99 12.01 -23.53 -13.17
CA GLN A 99 13.44 -23.54 -12.96
C GLN A 99 13.76 -23.18 -11.50
N SER A 100 14.69 -23.91 -10.88
CA SER A 100 15.15 -23.59 -9.53
C SER A 100 15.92 -22.27 -9.56
N LEU A 101 15.53 -21.33 -8.69
CA LEU A 101 16.21 -20.04 -8.53
C LEU A 101 17.23 -20.13 -7.40
N GLN A 102 16.87 -20.74 -6.27
CA GLN A 102 17.73 -20.91 -5.11
C GLN A 102 17.18 -21.96 -4.13
N LYS A 103 18.02 -22.36 -3.17
CA LYS A 103 17.63 -23.10 -1.98
C LYS A 103 17.58 -22.18 -0.77
N ILE A 104 16.61 -22.40 0.10
CA ILE A 104 16.45 -21.63 1.33
C ILE A 104 16.43 -22.57 2.53
N LYS A 105 16.96 -22.12 3.65
CA LYS A 105 16.80 -22.84 4.93
C LYS A 105 15.43 -22.53 5.51
N ILE A 106 14.67 -23.56 5.91
CA ILE A 106 13.34 -23.34 6.47
C ILE A 106 13.39 -23.00 7.96
N THR A 107 12.50 -22.11 8.41
CA THR A 107 12.44 -21.62 9.79
C THR A 107 11.79 -22.65 10.71
N ASN A 108 11.97 -22.52 12.03
CA ASN A 108 11.30 -23.38 13.00
C ASN A 108 9.77 -23.28 12.90
N PHE A 109 9.26 -22.07 12.60
CA PHE A 109 7.83 -21.86 12.36
C PHE A 109 7.35 -22.64 11.13
N GLN A 110 8.08 -22.59 10.02
CA GLN A 110 7.77 -23.39 8.82
C GLN A 110 7.83 -24.90 9.09
N LYS A 111 8.83 -25.38 9.85
CA LYS A 111 8.93 -26.78 10.27
C LYS A 111 7.71 -27.22 11.09
N GLN A 112 7.21 -26.37 11.98
CA GLN A 112 6.02 -26.65 12.76
C GLN A 112 4.76 -26.76 11.87
N LEU A 113 4.60 -25.86 10.91
CA LEU A 113 3.49 -25.91 9.94
C LEU A 113 3.54 -27.18 9.07
N LEU A 114 4.74 -27.63 8.68
CA LEU A 114 4.90 -28.87 7.92
C LEU A 114 4.67 -30.13 8.77
N LYS A 115 4.94 -30.07 10.08
CA LYS A 115 4.59 -31.16 11.01
C LYS A 115 3.09 -31.24 11.24
N SER A 116 2.39 -30.11 11.36
CA SER A 116 0.93 -30.10 11.51
C SER A 116 0.20 -30.53 10.23
N ASN A 117 0.80 -30.30 9.07
CA ASN A 117 0.25 -30.75 7.79
C ASN A 117 1.32 -31.34 6.86
N ALA A 118 1.62 -32.63 7.06
CA ALA A 118 2.65 -33.35 6.32
C ALA A 118 2.39 -33.42 4.80
N ALA A 119 1.13 -33.26 4.34
CA ALA A 119 0.79 -33.27 2.92
C ALA A 119 1.32 -32.05 2.14
N LEU A 120 1.78 -31.01 2.84
CA LEU A 120 2.43 -29.83 2.23
C LEU A 120 3.94 -30.05 1.99
N LYS A 121 4.53 -31.08 2.59
CA LYS A 121 5.95 -31.43 2.42
C LYS A 121 6.19 -31.99 1.02
N ASN A 122 7.30 -31.57 0.40
CA ASN A 122 7.71 -31.89 -0.97
C ASN A 122 6.68 -31.55 -2.06
N LYS A 123 5.60 -30.85 -1.71
CA LYS A 123 4.59 -30.37 -2.65
C LYS A 123 5.05 -29.04 -3.24
N LEU A 124 4.88 -28.89 -4.55
CA LEU A 124 5.07 -27.61 -5.22
C LEU A 124 3.84 -26.72 -4.93
N ILE A 125 4.07 -25.57 -4.32
CA ILE A 125 3.05 -24.60 -3.90
C ILE A 125 3.26 -23.32 -4.70
N GLY A 126 2.22 -22.86 -5.41
CA GLY A 126 2.24 -21.58 -6.12
C GLY A 126 2.06 -20.39 -5.18
N HIS A 127 2.80 -19.31 -5.42
CA HIS A 127 2.64 -18.03 -4.72
C HIS A 127 1.19 -17.51 -4.86
N SER A 128 0.58 -17.69 -6.03
CA SER A 128 -0.82 -17.35 -6.31
C SER A 128 -1.84 -18.31 -5.69
N GLU A 129 -1.47 -19.22 -4.79
CA GLU A 129 -2.43 -20.06 -4.05
C GLU A 129 -2.81 -19.45 -2.69
N ILE A 130 -2.25 -18.29 -2.36
CA ILE A 130 -2.51 -17.50 -1.16
C ILE A 130 -3.96 -16.95 -1.17
N LYS A 131 -4.85 -17.48 -0.32
CA LYS A 131 -6.29 -17.13 -0.33
C LYS A 131 -6.62 -15.88 0.48
N GLU A 132 -7.30 -14.88 -0.06
CA GLU A 132 -7.75 -13.67 0.67
C GLU A 132 -8.07 -13.88 2.16
N GLU A 133 -7.55 -13.00 3.02
CA GLU A 133 -7.81 -13.01 4.46
C GLU A 133 -9.14 -12.30 4.75
N ARG A 134 -10.03 -12.96 5.48
CA ARG A 134 -11.35 -12.42 5.88
C ARG A 134 -11.61 -12.52 7.37
N GLY A 135 -10.60 -12.91 8.14
CA GLY A 135 -10.66 -12.98 9.58
C GLY A 135 -10.74 -11.58 10.19
N GLU A 136 -11.45 -11.51 11.32
CA GLU A 136 -11.82 -10.27 11.98
C GLU A 136 -11.20 -10.19 13.37
N TRP A 137 -10.96 -8.96 13.82
CA TRP A 137 -10.52 -8.72 15.18
C TRP A 137 -11.67 -8.83 16.17
N GLN A 138 -11.45 -9.59 17.24
CA GLN A 138 -12.37 -9.73 18.36
C GLN A 138 -11.92 -8.82 19.50
N ILE A 139 -12.00 -7.51 19.29
CA ILE A 139 -11.51 -6.51 20.24
C ILE A 139 -12.52 -6.32 21.38
N PRO A 140 -12.09 -6.48 22.66
CA PRO A 140 -12.93 -6.20 23.82
C PRO A 140 -13.43 -4.74 23.83
N ALA A 141 -14.61 -4.50 24.40
CA ALA A 141 -15.23 -3.16 24.44
C ALA A 141 -14.29 -2.07 25.02
N GLU A 142 -13.52 -2.41 26.05
CA GLU A 142 -12.53 -1.54 26.69
C GLU A 142 -11.38 -1.08 25.75
N LEU A 143 -11.05 -1.87 24.74
CA LEU A 143 -10.06 -1.53 23.72
C LEU A 143 -10.72 -0.91 22.49
N LYS A 144 -11.97 -1.27 22.18
CA LYS A 144 -12.69 -0.77 21.01
C LYS A 144 -12.85 0.76 21.05
N ILE A 145 -13.07 1.35 22.23
CA ILE A 145 -13.13 2.81 22.41
C ILE A 145 -11.81 3.53 22.13
N LYS A 146 -10.68 2.79 22.10
CA LYS A 146 -9.36 3.33 21.84
C LYS A 146 -8.91 3.13 20.40
N VAL A 147 -9.67 2.40 19.58
CA VAL A 147 -9.27 2.13 18.18
C VAL A 147 -9.33 3.43 17.39
N ILE A 148 -8.20 3.81 16.81
CA ILE A 148 -8.07 4.92 15.87
C ILE A 148 -8.39 4.43 14.45
N SER A 149 -7.84 3.27 14.07
CA SER A 149 -8.02 2.70 12.73
C SER A 149 -7.91 1.18 12.78
N GLU A 150 -8.73 0.51 11.99
CA GLU A 150 -8.76 -0.95 11.85
C GLU A 150 -8.60 -1.34 10.38
N GLY A 151 -7.57 -2.13 10.08
CA GLY A 151 -7.31 -2.69 8.75
C GLY A 151 -6.98 -4.19 8.82
N GLY A 152 -6.85 -4.83 7.66
CA GLY A 152 -6.64 -6.28 7.58
C GLY A 152 -5.31 -6.77 8.18
N GLU A 153 -4.25 -5.96 8.05
CA GLU A 153 -2.89 -6.29 8.54
C GLU A 153 -2.45 -5.43 9.72
N ALA A 154 -3.17 -4.34 10.03
CA ALA A 154 -2.79 -3.42 11.10
C ALA A 154 -4.00 -2.90 11.88
N LEU A 155 -3.80 -2.72 13.17
CA LEU A 155 -4.76 -2.12 14.09
C LEU A 155 -4.05 -1.02 14.87
N VAL A 156 -4.66 0.16 14.94
CA VAL A 156 -4.06 1.34 15.59
C VAL A 156 -4.92 1.76 16.77
N PHE A 157 -4.31 1.91 17.94
CA PHE A 157 -4.95 2.35 19.16
C PHE A 157 -4.40 3.68 19.64
N SER A 158 -5.21 4.45 20.35
CA SER A 158 -4.78 5.56 21.19
C SER A 158 -4.44 5.04 22.58
N GLU A 159 -3.22 5.26 23.05
CA GLU A 159 -2.81 4.83 24.39
C GLU A 159 -2.00 5.88 25.14
N ASN A 160 -2.21 5.92 26.45
CA ASN A 160 -1.51 6.84 27.35
C ASN A 160 -0.29 6.16 27.97
N PHE A 161 0.87 6.79 27.80
CA PHE A 161 2.11 6.39 28.47
C PHE A 161 2.59 7.53 29.36
N GLY A 162 2.07 7.56 30.59
CA GLY A 162 2.24 8.70 31.50
C GLY A 162 1.15 9.73 31.25
N ILE A 163 1.52 11.00 31.09
CA ILE A 163 0.59 12.09 30.77
C ILE A 163 0.41 12.33 29.26
N CYS A 164 1.20 11.63 28.44
CA CYS A 164 1.21 11.80 26.99
C CYS A 164 0.43 10.67 26.32
N GLU A 165 -0.34 11.05 25.29
CA GLU A 165 -1.10 10.14 24.45
C GLU A 165 -0.33 9.83 23.17
N PHE A 166 -0.34 8.56 22.75
CA PHE A 166 0.42 8.05 21.61
C PHE A 166 -0.44 7.14 20.75
N ALA A 167 -0.03 6.96 19.50
CA ALA A 167 -0.57 5.93 18.63
C ALA A 167 0.20 4.62 18.83
N VAL A 168 -0.52 3.52 19.00
CA VAL A 168 0.03 2.16 19.10
C VAL A 168 -0.44 1.37 17.89
N ARG A 169 0.46 1.12 16.94
CA ARG A 169 0.19 0.33 15.75
C ARG A 169 0.62 -1.12 15.99
N LEU A 170 -0.34 -2.02 16.06
CA LEU A 170 -0.12 -3.45 15.92
C LEU A 170 -0.14 -3.82 14.45
N GLN A 171 0.95 -4.38 13.93
CA GLN A 171 1.00 -4.89 12.56
C GLN A 171 1.39 -6.35 12.58
N ILE A 172 0.58 -7.18 11.90
CA ILE A 172 0.73 -8.63 11.93
C ILE A 172 1.07 -9.13 10.54
N PHE A 173 2.16 -9.88 10.46
CA PHE A 173 2.69 -10.36 9.19
C PHE A 173 2.22 -11.78 8.87
N ASP A 174 1.78 -12.49 9.90
CA ASP A 174 1.02 -13.72 9.81
C ASP A 174 -0.30 -13.53 10.58
N PRO A 175 -1.47 -13.62 9.91
CA PRO A 175 -2.77 -13.43 10.55
C PRO A 175 -3.15 -14.55 11.53
N PHE A 176 -2.34 -15.60 11.63
CA PHE A 176 -2.48 -16.62 12.66
C PHE A 176 -2.16 -16.11 14.07
N LEU A 177 -1.39 -15.01 14.15
CA LEU A 177 -1.07 -14.36 15.41
C LEU A 177 -2.37 -13.93 16.12
N PHE A 178 -2.51 -14.30 17.40
CA PHE A 178 -3.70 -14.05 18.24
C PHE A 178 -4.96 -14.85 17.86
N THR A 179 -4.83 -15.93 17.10
CA THR A 179 -5.91 -16.93 16.99
C THR A 179 -5.91 -17.84 18.22
N ASN A 180 -6.97 -18.63 18.41
CA ASN A 180 -7.05 -19.59 19.52
C ASN A 180 -5.93 -20.63 19.50
N ASP A 181 -5.35 -20.89 18.33
CA ASP A 181 -4.29 -21.88 18.12
C ASP A 181 -2.87 -21.29 18.27
N PHE A 182 -2.76 -19.97 18.48
CA PHE A 182 -1.48 -19.28 18.64
C PHE A 182 -1.54 -18.25 19.78
N GLY A 183 -1.25 -18.74 20.98
CA GLY A 183 -1.33 -17.99 22.23
C GLY A 183 -0.06 -17.22 22.61
N LEU A 184 -0.20 -16.43 23.66
CA LEU A 184 0.85 -15.60 24.26
C LEU A 184 2.01 -16.43 24.84
N ASP A 185 1.75 -17.69 25.17
CA ASP A 185 2.70 -18.69 25.66
C ASP A 185 3.70 -19.15 24.59
N LEU A 186 3.32 -19.05 23.31
CA LEU A 186 4.14 -19.34 22.13
C LEU A 186 4.90 -18.11 21.60
N LEU A 187 4.72 -16.94 22.22
CA LEU A 187 5.35 -15.70 21.82
C LEU A 187 6.56 -15.33 22.66
N THR A 188 7.54 -14.73 22.00
CA THR A 188 8.61 -13.95 22.62
C THR A 188 8.77 -12.65 21.84
N TRP A 189 9.45 -11.67 22.43
CA TRP A 189 9.59 -10.35 21.80
C TRP A 189 10.97 -9.73 21.98
N LYS A 190 11.27 -8.73 21.15
CA LYS A 190 12.42 -7.83 21.28
C LYS A 190 11.88 -6.40 21.31
N ILE A 191 12.29 -5.62 22.32
CA ILE A 191 11.89 -4.21 22.45
C ILE A 191 13.08 -3.35 22.05
N ASN A 192 12.86 -2.46 21.10
CA ASN A 192 13.83 -1.52 20.57
C ASN A 192 13.35 -0.09 20.89
N PHE A 193 14.26 0.78 21.35
CA PHE A 193 13.94 2.16 21.72
C PHE A 193 14.64 3.14 20.79
N GLU A 194 13.95 4.21 20.39
CA GLU A 194 14.46 5.23 19.46
C GLU A 194 15.79 5.86 19.89
N LYS A 195 16.01 5.98 21.21
CA LYS A 195 17.25 6.54 21.80
C LYS A 195 18.49 5.69 21.53
N ASP A 196 18.31 4.40 21.20
CA ASP A 196 19.40 3.47 20.92
C ASP A 196 19.87 3.57 19.45
N TYR A 197 19.19 4.39 18.63
CA TYR A 197 19.47 4.55 17.21
C TYR A 197 19.81 5.99 16.85
N GLU A 198 20.83 6.14 16.02
CA GLU A 198 21.22 7.42 15.45
C GLU A 198 20.32 7.80 14.27
N LYS A 199 20.39 9.06 13.85
CA LYS A 199 19.75 9.52 12.62
C LYS A 199 20.47 8.95 11.40
N ALA A 200 19.73 8.35 10.49
CA ALA A 200 20.23 8.01 9.16
C ALA A 200 20.50 9.27 8.34
N VAL A 201 21.68 9.34 7.70
CA VAL A 201 22.15 10.55 6.99
C VAL A 201 22.31 10.34 5.49
N ASN A 202 22.90 9.22 5.07
CA ASN A 202 23.14 8.88 3.67
C ASN A 202 23.09 7.36 3.46
N LYS A 203 22.54 6.89 2.35
CA LYS A 203 22.48 5.47 1.99
C LYS A 203 23.84 4.80 1.81
N ASP A 204 24.86 5.55 1.42
CA ASP A 204 26.22 5.02 1.20
C ASP A 204 26.92 4.60 2.51
N GLU A 205 26.46 5.09 3.67
CA GLU A 205 26.94 4.69 5.00
C GLU A 205 26.18 3.44 5.51
N SER A 206 25.95 2.44 4.65
CA SER A 206 25.12 1.27 4.96
C SER A 206 25.71 0.36 6.05
N GLU A 207 27.01 0.50 6.34
CA GLU A 207 27.70 -0.22 7.41
C GLU A 207 27.19 0.15 8.81
N LYS A 208 26.64 1.36 8.99
CA LYS A 208 26.07 1.81 10.28
C LYS A 208 24.68 1.21 10.50
N GLN A 209 24.66 0.03 11.11
CA GLN A 209 23.46 -0.76 11.34
C GLN A 209 22.45 -0.13 12.32
N ASN A 210 22.91 0.69 13.26
CA ASN A 210 22.13 1.32 14.34
C ASN A 210 21.60 2.71 13.98
N GLN A 211 21.14 2.89 12.73
CA GLN A 211 20.52 4.13 12.28
C GLN A 211 19.05 3.92 11.95
N MET A 212 18.26 4.97 12.15
CA MET A 212 16.84 5.01 11.78
C MET A 212 16.47 6.34 11.12
N PRO A 213 15.36 6.40 10.37
CA PRO A 213 14.81 7.67 9.89
C PRO A 213 14.52 8.62 11.06
N LYS A 214 15.07 9.83 11.02
CA LYS A 214 14.75 10.93 11.96
C LYS A 214 14.65 12.26 11.21
N HIS A 215 13.42 12.69 10.93
CA HIS A 215 13.15 13.90 10.17
C HIS A 215 11.79 14.50 10.55
N LYS A 216 11.68 15.84 10.52
CA LYS A 216 10.46 16.57 10.95
C LYS A 216 9.20 16.14 10.19
N ASN A 217 9.34 15.66 8.95
CA ASN A 217 8.26 15.22 8.08
C ASN A 217 8.08 13.70 7.98
N ILE A 218 8.73 12.94 8.86
CA ILE A 218 8.56 11.50 9.00
C ILE A 218 7.96 11.27 10.38
N ILE A 219 6.96 10.40 10.49
CA ILE A 219 6.38 10.04 11.79
C ILE A 219 7.45 9.49 12.72
N ASN A 220 7.43 9.87 14.00
CA ASN A 220 8.42 9.34 14.95
C ASN A 220 7.93 8.06 15.62
N ASN A 221 8.66 6.96 15.40
CA ASN A 221 8.50 5.70 16.13
C ASN A 221 9.39 5.71 17.37
N PHE A 222 8.80 5.82 18.56
CA PHE A 222 9.53 5.89 19.83
C PHE A 222 9.97 4.52 20.35
N VAL A 223 9.12 3.52 20.20
CA VAL A 223 9.36 2.14 20.64
C VAL A 223 8.81 1.20 19.58
N ASN A 224 9.57 0.18 19.24
CA ASN A 224 9.08 -0.90 18.40
C ASN A 224 9.35 -2.26 19.07
N ILE A 225 8.36 -3.14 19.00
CA ILE A 225 8.33 -4.41 19.68
C ILE A 225 8.16 -5.50 18.62
N GLU A 226 9.25 -6.14 18.23
CA GLU A 226 9.22 -7.25 17.27
C GLU A 226 8.73 -8.52 17.98
N LEU A 227 7.78 -9.23 17.35
CA LEU A 227 7.16 -10.45 17.86
C LEU A 227 7.70 -11.67 17.10
N PHE A 228 8.08 -12.70 17.84
CA PHE A 228 8.67 -13.93 17.32
C PHE A 228 8.00 -15.14 17.96
N HIS A 229 8.07 -16.27 17.26
CA HIS A 229 7.77 -17.55 17.87
C HIS A 229 8.80 -17.87 18.95
N LYS A 230 8.38 -18.44 20.09
CA LYS A 230 9.26 -18.72 21.24
C LYS A 230 10.40 -19.69 20.92
N GLN A 231 10.22 -20.56 19.92
CA GLN A 231 11.27 -21.46 19.43
C GLN A 231 12.20 -20.81 18.39
N ASP A 232 11.92 -19.59 17.95
CA ASP A 232 12.85 -18.80 17.12
C ASP A 232 13.89 -18.10 18.02
N LEU A 233 14.82 -18.91 18.53
CA LEU A 233 15.86 -18.45 19.46
C LEU A 233 16.79 -17.40 18.84
N LYS A 234 16.91 -17.39 17.51
CA LYS A 234 17.75 -16.44 16.76
C LYS A 234 16.99 -15.19 16.31
N LYS A 235 15.67 -15.15 16.51
CA LYS A 235 14.80 -14.03 16.10
C LYS A 235 14.95 -13.70 14.62
N GLU A 236 14.98 -14.75 13.80
CA GLU A 236 15.20 -14.65 12.34
C GLU A 236 13.91 -14.36 11.56
N ASP A 237 12.75 -14.80 12.06
CA ASP A 237 11.42 -14.70 11.43
C ASP A 237 10.47 -13.90 12.33
N CYS A 238 10.50 -12.58 12.17
CA CYS A 238 9.55 -11.68 12.80
C CYS A 238 8.16 -11.92 12.20
N ILE A 239 7.16 -12.26 13.02
CA ILE A 239 5.80 -12.60 12.60
C ILE A 239 4.80 -11.46 12.79
N GLY A 240 5.25 -10.37 13.41
CA GLY A 240 4.50 -9.13 13.58
C GLY A 240 5.27 -8.17 14.50
N TRP A 241 4.80 -6.94 14.62
CA TRP A 241 5.36 -5.99 15.58
C TRP A 241 4.30 -5.05 16.15
N ILE A 242 4.66 -4.38 17.24
CA ILE A 242 3.89 -3.29 17.83
C ILE A 242 4.78 -2.06 17.89
N THR A 243 4.33 -0.97 17.29
CA THR A 243 5.04 0.30 17.25
C THR A 243 4.29 1.35 18.05
N ILE A 244 4.95 1.96 19.02
CA ILE A 244 4.47 3.15 19.75
C ILE A 244 5.04 4.37 19.06
N MET A 245 4.18 5.21 18.51
CA MET A 245 4.55 6.34 17.65
C MET A 245 3.82 7.62 18.03
N GLU A 246 4.31 8.74 17.49
CA GLU A 246 3.67 10.04 17.53
C GLU A 246 2.19 9.92 17.11
N LYS A 247 1.29 10.54 17.88
CA LYS A 247 -0.14 10.61 17.55
C LYS A 247 -0.39 11.88 16.75
N ALA A 248 -1.16 11.74 15.67
CA ALA A 248 -1.57 12.84 14.80
C ALA A 248 -3.04 13.19 14.99
N GLU A 249 -3.43 14.38 14.51
CA GLU A 249 -4.81 14.84 14.60
C GLU A 249 -5.69 14.21 13.52
N GLU A 250 -5.30 14.35 12.25
CA GLU A 250 -6.06 13.90 11.09
C GLU A 250 -5.13 13.53 9.92
N ASP A 251 -5.63 12.74 8.97
CA ASP A 251 -4.96 12.44 7.71
C ASP A 251 -5.25 13.50 6.63
N LEU A 252 -4.33 13.65 5.68
CA LEU A 252 -4.42 14.69 4.64
C LEU A 252 -5.61 14.49 3.69
N ARG A 253 -6.07 13.24 3.47
CA ARG A 253 -7.24 12.99 2.61
C ARG A 253 -8.48 13.63 3.23
N THR A 254 -8.73 13.37 4.51
CA THR A 254 -9.85 13.96 5.26
C THR A 254 -9.81 15.48 5.21
N VAL A 255 -8.64 16.07 5.50
CA VAL A 255 -8.43 17.53 5.48
C VAL A 255 -8.71 18.16 4.11
N LEU A 256 -8.29 17.52 3.03
CA LEU A 256 -8.49 18.03 1.66
C LEU A 256 -9.91 17.80 1.15
N LYS A 257 -10.53 16.67 1.50
CA LYS A 257 -11.91 16.33 1.09
C LYS A 257 -12.94 17.25 1.74
N GLU A 258 -12.71 17.64 2.99
CA GLU A 258 -13.55 18.59 3.72
C GLU A 258 -13.18 20.06 3.44
N GLU A 259 -12.19 20.30 2.57
CA GLU A 259 -11.71 21.63 2.17
C GLU A 259 -11.32 22.55 3.34
N LYS A 260 -10.84 21.96 4.45
CA LYS A 260 -10.51 22.65 5.72
C LYS A 260 -9.35 23.64 5.62
N ILE A 261 -8.60 23.67 4.53
CA ILE A 261 -7.34 24.42 4.41
C ILE A 261 -7.19 25.17 3.08
N GLY A 262 -6.74 26.42 3.18
CA GLY A 262 -6.44 27.26 2.02
C GLY A 262 -5.06 27.01 1.39
N ILE A 263 -4.80 27.69 0.27
CA ILE A 263 -3.62 27.50 -0.59
C ILE A 263 -2.27 27.65 0.14
N GLN A 264 -2.15 28.60 1.07
CA GLN A 264 -0.88 28.84 1.77
C GLN A 264 -0.49 27.69 2.69
N LYS A 265 -1.47 27.06 3.36
CA LYS A 265 -1.23 25.88 4.19
C LYS A 265 -0.93 24.65 3.32
N ARG A 266 -1.64 24.49 2.20
CA ARG A 266 -1.37 23.44 1.19
C ARG A 266 0.06 23.52 0.65
N LYS A 267 0.59 24.72 0.36
CA LYS A 267 2.00 24.93 -0.04
C LYS A 267 3.00 24.44 1.00
N LYS A 268 2.84 24.85 2.26
CA LYS A 268 3.72 24.41 3.36
C LYS A 268 3.68 22.88 3.55
N ILE A 269 2.49 22.29 3.42
CA ILE A 269 2.32 20.84 3.46
C ILE A 269 3.06 20.18 2.30
N ALA A 270 2.91 20.69 1.07
CA ALA A 270 3.58 20.15 -0.10
C ALA A 270 5.11 20.18 0.04
N GLU A 271 5.68 21.28 0.55
CA GLU A 271 7.11 21.40 0.83
C GLU A 271 7.56 20.37 1.86
N GLY A 272 6.82 20.20 2.96
CA GLY A 272 7.14 19.20 3.98
C GLY A 272 7.08 17.76 3.46
N ILE A 273 6.09 17.43 2.63
CA ILE A 273 5.97 16.11 1.99
C ILE A 273 7.17 15.86 1.07
N PHE A 274 7.52 16.85 0.24
CA PHE A 274 8.67 16.75 -0.66
C PHE A 274 9.98 16.56 0.12
N ASP A 275 10.23 17.40 1.13
CA ASP A 275 11.40 17.28 2.02
C ASP A 275 11.47 15.88 2.65
N GLY A 276 10.33 15.34 3.09
CA GLY A 276 10.22 13.99 3.64
C GLY A 276 10.62 12.90 2.64
N PHE A 277 10.08 12.92 1.42
CA PHE A 277 10.43 11.92 0.40
C PHE A 277 11.88 12.06 -0.08
N VAL A 278 12.40 13.28 -0.22
CA VAL A 278 13.82 13.53 -0.52
C VAL A 278 14.70 12.94 0.57
N TYR A 279 14.35 13.16 1.84
CA TYR A 279 15.06 12.57 2.97
C TYR A 279 15.04 11.04 2.92
N LEU A 280 13.88 10.41 2.74
CA LEU A 280 13.77 8.94 2.65
C LEU A 280 14.63 8.38 1.52
N LYS A 281 14.55 8.98 0.32
CA LYS A 281 15.38 8.57 -0.83
C LYS A 281 16.87 8.70 -0.53
N LYS A 282 17.29 9.80 0.12
CA LYS A 282 18.69 10.03 0.52
C LYS A 282 19.22 8.94 1.45
N ILE A 283 18.38 8.41 2.35
CA ILE A 283 18.78 7.36 3.29
C ILE A 283 18.53 5.94 2.76
N GLY A 284 18.10 5.81 1.50
CA GLY A 284 17.93 4.53 0.80
C GLY A 284 16.58 3.86 1.01
N ILE A 285 15.53 4.65 1.32
CA ILE A 285 14.14 4.19 1.42
C ILE A 285 13.33 4.81 0.28
N GLY A 286 12.88 3.99 -0.66
CA GLY A 286 11.85 4.37 -1.63
C GLY A 286 10.46 4.07 -1.07
N HIS A 287 9.63 5.08 -0.85
CA HIS A 287 8.24 4.89 -0.40
C HIS A 287 7.31 4.72 -1.61
N PHE A 288 6.58 3.62 -1.66
CA PHE A 288 5.75 3.20 -2.79
C PHE A 288 4.24 3.23 -2.50
N ASP A 289 3.82 3.74 -1.34
CA ASP A 289 2.40 3.97 -1.04
C ASP A 289 2.15 5.46 -0.77
N ARG A 290 2.57 6.29 -1.72
CA ARG A 290 2.49 7.76 -1.67
C ARG A 290 1.05 8.21 -1.91
N LYS A 291 0.18 8.00 -0.92
CA LYS A 291 -1.22 8.45 -0.90
C LYS A 291 -1.49 9.45 0.23
N LEU A 292 -2.60 10.16 0.13
CA LEU A 292 -2.97 11.22 1.07
C LEU A 292 -3.23 10.70 2.48
N GLU A 293 -3.79 9.49 2.62
CA GLU A 293 -4.02 8.82 3.91
C GLU A 293 -2.73 8.48 4.64
N ASN A 294 -1.62 8.34 3.91
CA ASN A 294 -0.31 8.08 4.48
C ASN A 294 0.46 9.37 4.82
N ILE A 295 -0.21 10.51 4.78
CA ILE A 295 0.30 11.79 5.26
C ILE A 295 -0.58 12.24 6.42
N LEU A 296 -0.05 12.16 7.64
CA LEU A 296 -0.75 12.66 8.83
C LEU A 296 -0.31 14.10 9.12
N LEU A 297 -1.17 14.89 9.76
CA LEU A 297 -0.81 16.20 10.28
C LEU A 297 -0.58 16.13 11.79
N VAL A 298 0.55 16.66 12.25
CA VAL A 298 0.86 16.89 13.66
C VAL A 298 1.22 18.35 13.82
N ASP A 299 0.41 19.12 14.55
CA ASP A 299 0.56 20.58 14.67
C ASP A 299 0.70 21.29 13.30
N GLY A 300 -0.01 20.77 12.28
CA GLY A 300 0.04 21.28 10.91
C GLY A 300 1.30 20.93 10.11
N ILE A 301 2.22 20.13 10.68
CA ILE A 301 3.39 19.57 9.99
C ILE A 301 3.00 18.23 9.37
N PRO A 302 3.22 18.02 8.05
CA PRO A 302 2.94 16.74 7.43
C PRO A 302 3.98 15.69 7.83
N LYS A 303 3.51 14.51 8.22
CA LYS A 303 4.28 13.33 8.63
C LYS A 303 3.96 12.17 7.70
N ILE A 304 4.96 11.66 6.99
CA ILE A 304 4.85 10.45 6.19
C ILE A 304 4.77 9.25 7.14
N ILE A 305 3.74 8.42 6.96
CA ILE A 305 3.53 7.18 7.68
C ILE A 305 3.53 5.97 6.73
N ASP A 306 3.23 4.82 7.32
CA ASP A 306 3.04 3.53 6.68
C ASP A 306 4.16 3.06 5.76
N PHE A 307 5.15 2.40 6.36
CA PHE A 307 6.29 1.81 5.67
C PHE A 307 6.04 0.36 5.24
N GLY A 308 4.77 -0.03 5.07
CA GLY A 308 4.39 -1.39 4.63
C GLY A 308 4.75 -1.70 3.18
N LEU A 309 4.86 -0.68 2.33
CA LEU A 309 5.23 -0.79 0.91
C LEU A 309 6.40 0.15 0.60
N ILE A 310 7.61 -0.34 0.87
CA ILE A 310 8.85 0.38 0.61
C ILE A 310 9.86 -0.49 -0.12
N ASN A 311 10.80 0.16 -0.81
CA ASN A 311 12.05 -0.45 -1.26
C ASN A 311 13.20 0.04 -0.36
N GLU A 312 13.93 -0.87 0.25
CA GLU A 312 15.03 -0.62 1.17
C GLU A 312 16.37 -1.04 0.55
N GLU A 313 17.25 -0.08 0.29
CA GLU A 313 18.50 -0.32 -0.47
C GLU A 313 19.71 -0.67 0.41
N THR A 314 19.64 -0.46 1.73
CA THR A 314 20.83 -0.34 2.59
C THR A 314 21.07 -1.53 3.52
N GLY A 315 20.05 -2.32 3.81
CA GLY A 315 20.12 -3.47 4.72
C GLY A 315 20.28 -3.10 6.19
N ARG A 316 20.06 -1.84 6.58
CA ARG A 316 20.23 -1.40 7.96
C ARG A 316 19.25 -2.05 8.91
N SER A 317 19.78 -2.69 9.95
CA SER A 317 18.95 -3.32 10.98
C SER A 317 18.02 -2.34 11.69
N GLY A 318 18.45 -1.10 11.95
CA GLY A 318 17.66 -0.09 12.65
C GLY A 318 16.36 0.30 11.93
N TYR A 319 16.31 0.20 10.60
CA TYR A 319 15.07 0.43 9.85
C TYR A 319 14.03 -0.64 10.18
N ARG A 320 14.45 -1.91 10.27
CA ARG A 320 13.57 -3.00 10.70
C ARG A 320 13.23 -2.92 12.18
N GLU A 321 14.25 -2.77 13.00
CA GLU A 321 14.11 -2.82 14.45
C GLU A 321 13.21 -1.70 14.99
N MET A 322 13.15 -0.55 14.29
CA MET A 322 12.28 0.58 14.62
C MET A 322 11.00 0.67 13.76
N GLY A 323 10.66 -0.36 12.98
CA GLY A 323 9.36 -0.46 12.29
C GLY A 323 9.20 0.39 11.02
N TYR A 324 10.31 0.76 10.37
CA TYR A 324 10.36 1.50 9.10
C TYR A 324 10.65 0.64 7.87
N ALA A 325 11.03 -0.63 8.06
CA ALA A 325 11.28 -1.56 6.95
C ALA A 325 11.01 -3.00 7.38
N ARG A 326 10.36 -3.81 6.55
CA ARG A 326 10.22 -5.23 6.82
C ARG A 326 11.44 -5.98 6.28
N LYS A 327 11.79 -7.08 6.94
CA LYS A 327 12.81 -8.00 6.42
C LYS A 327 12.25 -8.75 5.21
N GLY A 328 13.14 -9.05 4.26
CA GLY A 328 12.86 -9.94 3.14
C GLY A 328 13.10 -9.27 1.80
N SER A 329 13.47 -10.06 0.80
CA SER A 329 13.83 -9.54 -0.53
C SER A 329 12.66 -8.88 -1.26
N LYS A 330 11.41 -9.19 -0.85
CA LYS A 330 10.20 -8.49 -1.29
C LYS A 330 10.29 -6.97 -1.09
N PHE A 331 10.89 -6.52 0.02
CA PHE A 331 11.00 -5.10 0.38
C PHE A 331 12.32 -4.47 -0.08
N ARG A 332 13.12 -5.20 -0.86
CA ARG A 332 14.42 -4.76 -1.41
C ARG A 332 14.42 -4.73 -2.94
N HIS A 333 13.24 -4.98 -3.54
CA HIS A 333 13.03 -4.92 -4.97
C HIS A 333 11.64 -4.38 -5.27
N GLN A 334 11.54 -3.22 -5.91
CA GLN A 334 10.28 -2.51 -6.14
C GLN A 334 9.20 -3.37 -6.84
N THR A 335 9.59 -4.17 -7.83
CA THR A 335 8.66 -5.01 -8.61
C THR A 335 8.14 -6.23 -7.82
N ALA A 336 8.75 -6.55 -6.67
CA ALA A 336 8.33 -7.66 -5.82
C ALA A 336 7.23 -7.25 -4.82
N LEU A 337 7.02 -5.95 -4.59
CA LEU A 337 6.01 -5.45 -3.64
C LEU A 337 4.62 -6.00 -3.95
N SER A 338 4.28 -6.07 -5.24
CA SER A 338 3.04 -6.70 -5.73
C SER A 338 1.77 -6.16 -5.06
N ALA A 339 1.79 -4.89 -4.67
CA ALA A 339 0.66 -4.17 -4.09
C ALA A 339 0.76 -2.70 -4.46
N ALA A 340 -0.40 -2.06 -4.61
CA ALA A 340 -0.49 -0.67 -5.05
C ALA A 340 -1.86 -0.07 -4.67
N THR A 341 -1.93 1.26 -4.68
CA THR A 341 -3.14 2.02 -4.35
C THR A 341 -3.74 2.63 -5.61
N PRO A 342 -5.03 2.41 -5.93
CA PRO A 342 -5.64 3.04 -7.09
C PRO A 342 -5.49 4.57 -7.06
N GLY A 343 -4.98 5.13 -8.15
CA GLY A 343 -4.75 6.56 -8.33
C GLY A 343 -3.47 7.08 -7.69
N PHE A 344 -2.78 6.25 -6.91
CA PHE A 344 -1.51 6.55 -6.23
C PHE A 344 -0.47 5.46 -6.47
N ALA A 345 -0.64 4.68 -7.55
CA ALA A 345 0.21 3.56 -7.91
C ALA A 345 1.36 3.99 -8.82
N ASP A 346 2.56 3.54 -8.50
CA ASP A 346 3.71 3.56 -9.40
C ASP A 346 3.73 2.27 -10.22
N GLN A 347 3.95 2.38 -11.53
CA GLN A 347 3.96 1.24 -12.44
C GLN A 347 5.04 0.22 -12.04
N ALA A 348 6.17 0.68 -11.51
CA ALA A 348 7.29 -0.16 -11.09
C ALA A 348 6.97 -1.08 -9.89
N GLN A 349 5.86 -0.87 -9.17
CA GLN A 349 5.45 -1.72 -8.04
C GLN A 349 4.99 -3.11 -8.47
N PHE A 350 4.52 -3.22 -9.72
CA PHE A 350 3.92 -4.44 -10.21
C PHE A 350 4.26 -4.75 -11.66
N THR A 351 5.09 -3.98 -12.36
CA THR A 351 5.57 -4.30 -13.73
C THR A 351 7.09 -4.16 -13.80
N LEU A 352 7.71 -4.41 -14.95
CA LEU A 352 9.14 -4.14 -15.16
C LEU A 352 9.43 -2.71 -15.63
N GLY A 353 8.40 -2.00 -16.10
CA GLY A 353 8.50 -0.65 -16.64
C GLY A 353 8.43 0.43 -15.57
N ASP A 354 9.04 1.57 -15.89
CA ASP A 354 9.05 2.83 -15.16
C ASP A 354 8.34 3.94 -15.96
N GLY A 355 7.46 3.56 -16.89
CA GLY A 355 6.76 4.46 -17.80
C GLY A 355 5.80 5.43 -17.13
N TYR A 356 5.45 5.21 -15.85
CA TYR A 356 4.62 6.08 -15.03
C TYR A 356 5.05 6.05 -13.56
N GLU A 357 5.61 7.17 -13.09
CA GLU A 357 5.80 7.47 -11.66
C GLU A 357 4.67 8.40 -11.19
N VAL A 358 4.09 8.09 -10.03
CA VAL A 358 2.95 8.82 -9.50
C VAL A 358 3.38 10.00 -8.63
N GLN A 359 2.86 11.19 -8.95
CA GLN A 359 3.05 12.42 -8.18
C GLN A 359 1.69 13.03 -7.76
N ASN A 360 0.65 12.19 -7.72
CA ASN A 360 -0.74 12.67 -7.66
C ASN A 360 -1.09 13.43 -6.39
N ILE A 361 -0.43 13.15 -5.26
CA ILE A 361 -0.59 13.92 -4.01
C ILE A 361 -0.50 15.43 -4.26
N PHE A 362 0.41 15.87 -5.12
CA PHE A 362 0.58 17.29 -5.39
C PHE A 362 -0.60 17.88 -6.18
N TYR A 363 -1.18 17.16 -7.13
CA TYR A 363 -2.41 17.60 -7.80
C TYR A 363 -3.59 17.70 -6.82
N PHE A 364 -3.67 16.81 -5.83
CA PHE A 364 -4.67 16.90 -4.76
C PHE A 364 -4.45 18.07 -3.79
N LEU A 365 -3.20 18.49 -3.60
CA LEU A 365 -2.89 19.67 -2.80
C LEU A 365 -3.28 20.97 -3.51
N PHE A 366 -3.21 21.05 -4.84
CA PHE A 366 -3.41 22.31 -5.57
C PHE A 366 -4.73 22.42 -6.33
N CYS A 367 -5.48 21.34 -6.44
CA CYS A 367 -6.86 21.38 -6.90
C CYS A 367 -7.82 21.07 -5.74
N ASP A 368 -9.10 21.40 -5.90
CA ASP A 368 -10.12 20.82 -5.04
C ASP A 368 -10.28 19.32 -5.31
N TRP A 369 -10.93 18.61 -4.38
CA TRP A 369 -11.02 17.15 -4.40
C TRP A 369 -11.61 16.62 -5.72
N LYS A 370 -12.71 17.21 -6.20
CA LYS A 370 -13.39 16.75 -7.43
C LYS A 370 -12.60 17.10 -8.69
N SER A 371 -11.97 18.26 -8.69
CA SER A 371 -11.16 18.77 -9.80
C SER A 371 -9.91 17.92 -10.00
N SER A 372 -9.24 17.47 -8.93
CA SER A 372 -8.10 16.55 -9.04
C SER A 372 -8.46 15.28 -9.82
N TRP A 373 -9.57 14.62 -9.46
CA TRP A 373 -10.02 13.41 -10.14
C TRP A 373 -10.38 13.65 -11.61
N ASN A 374 -11.07 14.75 -11.91
CA ASN A 374 -11.44 15.07 -13.29
C ASN A 374 -10.21 15.41 -14.14
N LEU A 375 -9.31 16.26 -13.64
CA LEU A 375 -8.10 16.65 -14.35
C LEU A 375 -7.17 15.45 -14.63
N LEU A 376 -7.13 14.47 -13.72
CA LEU A 376 -6.31 13.26 -13.87
C LEU A 376 -6.95 12.22 -14.78
N TYR A 377 -8.26 11.96 -14.65
CA TYR A 377 -8.87 10.74 -15.18
C TYR A 377 -10.06 10.95 -16.11
N LYS A 378 -10.62 12.16 -16.22
CA LYS A 378 -11.67 12.45 -17.20
C LYS A 378 -11.02 12.78 -18.56
N PRO A 379 -11.35 12.07 -19.65
CA PRO A 379 -11.01 12.51 -21.00
C PRO A 379 -11.58 13.90 -21.26
N ILE A 380 -10.81 14.75 -21.95
CA ILE A 380 -11.26 16.09 -22.33
C ILE A 380 -11.09 16.32 -23.82
N ASP A 381 -11.99 17.10 -24.41
CA ASP A 381 -11.84 17.60 -25.77
C ASP A 381 -11.09 18.94 -25.82
N GLU A 382 -10.81 19.44 -27.04
CA GLU A 382 -10.08 20.70 -27.24
C GLU A 382 -10.87 21.94 -26.78
N LYS A 383 -12.21 21.86 -26.68
CA LYS A 383 -13.02 22.96 -26.16
C LYS A 383 -12.93 23.01 -24.63
N GLU A 384 -13.16 21.89 -23.96
CA GLU A 384 -13.00 21.74 -22.51
C GLU A 384 -11.58 22.11 -22.08
N LYS A 385 -10.57 21.68 -22.83
CA LYS A 385 -9.17 22.04 -22.57
C LYS A 385 -8.95 23.55 -22.54
N LYS A 386 -9.48 24.29 -23.52
CA LYS A 386 -9.37 25.77 -23.56
C LYS A 386 -10.09 26.45 -22.40
N GLU A 387 -11.18 25.86 -21.90
CA GLU A 387 -11.89 26.36 -20.72
C GLU A 387 -11.07 26.12 -19.45
N ILE A 388 -10.50 24.92 -19.29
CA ILE A 388 -9.63 24.57 -18.17
C ILE A 388 -8.35 25.42 -18.19
N ASP A 389 -7.75 25.64 -19.36
CA ASP A 389 -6.52 26.45 -19.50
C ASP A 389 -6.72 27.87 -18.95
N LYS A 390 -7.89 28.49 -19.15
CA LYS A 390 -8.21 29.80 -18.57
C LYS A 390 -8.22 29.74 -17.05
N ILE A 391 -8.91 28.75 -16.46
CA ILE A 391 -8.97 28.57 -15.00
C ILE A 391 -7.57 28.35 -14.42
N VAL A 392 -6.78 27.50 -15.06
CA VAL A 392 -5.40 27.19 -14.65
C VAL A 392 -4.50 28.43 -14.76
N GLN A 393 -4.67 29.24 -15.81
CA GLN A 393 -3.97 30.50 -15.98
C GLN A 393 -4.35 31.52 -14.89
N ASP A 394 -5.63 31.64 -14.56
CA ASP A 394 -6.13 32.53 -13.51
C ASP A 394 -5.57 32.14 -12.11
N CYS A 395 -5.31 30.85 -11.90
CA CYS A 395 -4.66 30.32 -10.69
C CYS A 395 -3.13 30.41 -10.71
N ASN A 396 -2.53 31.02 -11.75
CA ASN A 396 -1.09 31.05 -12.01
C ASN A 396 -0.44 29.66 -11.98
N ALA A 397 -1.13 28.67 -12.57
CA ALA A 397 -0.76 27.26 -12.51
C ALA A 397 -0.46 26.65 -13.90
N THR A 398 -0.10 27.47 -14.89
CA THR A 398 0.16 27.02 -16.28
C THR A 398 1.20 25.89 -16.38
N SER A 399 2.14 25.83 -15.43
CA SER A 399 3.16 24.79 -15.36
C SER A 399 2.76 23.55 -14.55
N ILE A 400 1.49 23.39 -14.16
CA ILE A 400 1.02 22.26 -13.34
C ILE A 400 1.34 20.89 -13.96
N HIS A 401 1.31 20.79 -15.29
CA HIS A 401 1.64 19.57 -16.03
C HIS A 401 3.10 19.09 -15.84
N LYS A 402 4.00 19.96 -15.36
CA LYS A 402 5.42 19.65 -15.10
C LYS A 402 5.68 19.10 -13.70
N ILE A 403 4.68 19.03 -12.83
CA ILE A 403 4.83 18.41 -11.50
C ILE A 403 5.35 16.97 -11.62
N LYS A 404 4.89 16.22 -12.63
CA LYS A 404 5.36 14.86 -12.94
C LYS A 404 6.85 14.77 -13.32
N GLU A 405 7.48 15.89 -13.68
CA GLU A 405 8.92 15.96 -14.01
C GLU A 405 9.78 16.14 -12.75
N GLY A 406 9.16 16.15 -11.55
CA GLY A 406 9.84 16.32 -10.27
C GLY A 406 10.11 17.78 -9.89
N ASN A 407 9.68 18.75 -10.71
CA ASN A 407 9.87 20.17 -10.41
C ASN A 407 8.74 20.71 -9.53
N ILE A 408 8.80 20.35 -8.25
CA ILE A 408 7.81 20.75 -7.23
C ILE A 408 7.95 22.23 -6.86
N SER A 409 9.06 22.90 -7.20
CA SER A 409 9.22 24.34 -6.95
C SER A 409 8.17 25.21 -7.66
N LEU A 410 7.64 24.72 -8.80
CA LEU A 410 6.59 25.37 -9.60
C LEU A 410 5.29 25.56 -8.82
N ILE A 411 5.02 24.73 -7.81
CA ILE A 411 3.79 24.85 -7.01
C ILE A 411 3.78 26.12 -6.16
N ARG A 412 4.94 26.74 -5.91
CA ARG A 412 5.04 27.99 -5.16
C ARG A 412 4.40 29.15 -5.91
N GLU A 413 4.31 29.05 -7.23
CA GLU A 413 3.75 30.08 -8.10
C GLU A 413 2.21 30.07 -8.08
N ILE A 414 1.59 28.92 -7.81
CA ILE A 414 0.12 28.74 -7.82
C ILE A 414 -0.55 29.68 -6.79
N THR A 415 -1.42 30.57 -7.23
CA THR A 415 -1.99 31.64 -6.37
C THR A 415 -3.26 31.22 -5.65
N SER A 416 -4.03 30.28 -6.21
CA SER A 416 -5.31 29.80 -5.69
C SER A 416 -5.51 28.30 -5.92
N ILE A 417 -6.47 27.71 -5.21
CA ILE A 417 -6.89 26.32 -5.45
C ILE A 417 -7.58 26.27 -6.81
N ILE A 418 -7.19 25.30 -7.64
CA ILE A 418 -7.78 25.09 -8.97
C ILE A 418 -9.11 24.34 -8.81
N SER A 419 -10.18 24.97 -9.27
CA SER A 419 -11.54 24.45 -9.16
C SER A 419 -12.27 24.51 -10.49
N ILE A 420 -12.74 23.36 -10.98
CA ILE A 420 -13.49 23.24 -12.23
C ILE A 420 -14.99 23.22 -11.91
N PRO A 421 -15.78 24.23 -12.36
CA PRO A 421 -17.19 24.39 -11.99
C PRO A 421 -18.11 23.22 -12.35
N SER A 422 -17.76 22.46 -13.40
CA SER A 422 -18.53 21.34 -13.95
C SER A 422 -17.79 20.00 -13.81
N SER A 423 -17.12 19.81 -12.67
CA SER A 423 -16.47 18.54 -12.31
C SER A 423 -17.50 17.40 -12.36
N SER A 424 -17.28 16.39 -13.21
CA SER A 424 -18.26 15.33 -13.47
C SER A 424 -18.50 14.41 -12.27
N SER A 425 -19.71 13.85 -12.18
CA SER A 425 -20.11 12.78 -11.25
C SER A 425 -19.70 11.36 -11.70
N HIS A 426 -18.85 11.20 -12.73
CA HIS A 426 -18.45 9.88 -13.25
C HIS A 426 -17.69 9.03 -12.22
N PHE A 427 -17.06 9.64 -11.23
CA PHE A 427 -16.35 8.95 -10.17
C PHE A 427 -17.18 8.95 -8.88
N CYS A 428 -17.34 7.77 -8.27
CA CYS A 428 -17.88 7.67 -6.92
C CYS A 428 -16.78 8.03 -5.92
N LEU A 429 -16.58 9.33 -5.71
CA LEU A 429 -15.50 9.88 -4.88
C LEU A 429 -15.74 9.73 -3.37
N ASP A 430 -16.94 9.31 -3.01
CA ASP A 430 -17.33 9.01 -1.63
C ASP A 430 -17.12 7.55 -1.24
N ASP A 431 -16.74 6.69 -2.18
CA ASP A 431 -16.39 5.29 -1.90
C ASP A 431 -15.20 5.23 -0.92
N PRO A 432 -15.37 4.65 0.29
CA PRO A 432 -14.30 4.53 1.28
C PRO A 432 -13.16 3.63 0.81
N ASN A 433 -13.37 2.80 -0.22
CA ASN A 433 -12.40 1.84 -0.74
C ASN A 433 -11.67 2.32 -2.00
N LEU A 434 -12.01 3.48 -2.58
CA LEU A 434 -11.40 3.98 -3.83
C LEU A 434 -9.87 4.07 -3.77
N THR A 435 -9.34 4.46 -2.62
CA THR A 435 -7.90 4.66 -2.37
C THR A 435 -7.33 3.60 -1.41
N LYS A 436 -8.03 2.47 -1.28
CA LYS A 436 -7.56 1.32 -0.50
C LYS A 436 -6.54 0.52 -1.30
N SER A 437 -5.40 0.22 -0.69
CA SER A 437 -4.35 -0.57 -1.33
C SER A 437 -4.80 -2.01 -1.59
N VAL A 438 -4.34 -2.57 -2.72
CA VAL A 438 -4.73 -3.91 -3.17
C VAL A 438 -3.49 -4.76 -3.44
N GLN A 439 -3.55 -6.05 -3.13
CA GLN A 439 -2.52 -7.01 -3.51
C GLN A 439 -2.72 -7.42 -4.97
N VAL A 440 -1.81 -7.02 -5.86
CA VAL A 440 -1.89 -7.27 -7.31
C VAL A 440 -1.90 -8.78 -7.61
N SER A 441 -1.18 -9.58 -6.84
CA SER A 441 -1.17 -11.04 -6.98
C SER A 441 -2.55 -11.68 -6.79
N SER A 442 -3.46 -11.05 -6.03
CA SER A 442 -4.84 -11.52 -5.89
C SER A 442 -5.66 -11.34 -7.17
N LEU A 443 -5.32 -10.34 -7.99
CA LEU A 443 -6.00 -10.08 -9.28
C LEU A 443 -5.83 -11.25 -10.22
N LYS A 444 -4.63 -11.83 -10.30
CA LYS A 444 -4.38 -13.05 -11.08
C LYS A 444 -5.34 -14.18 -10.71
N GLN A 445 -5.54 -14.42 -9.41
CA GLN A 445 -6.45 -15.48 -8.96
C GLN A 445 -7.89 -15.20 -9.37
N ASN A 446 -8.33 -13.95 -9.23
CA ASN A 446 -9.69 -13.55 -9.56
C ASN A 446 -9.94 -13.62 -11.08
N VAL A 447 -9.01 -13.12 -11.88
CA VAL A 447 -9.05 -13.25 -13.35
C VAL A 447 -9.04 -14.72 -13.78
N THR A 448 -8.15 -15.55 -13.23
CA THR A 448 -8.08 -16.98 -13.56
C THR A 448 -9.39 -17.69 -13.24
N LYS A 449 -10.04 -17.35 -12.10
CA LYS A 449 -11.36 -17.88 -11.76
C LYS A 449 -12.43 -17.44 -12.75
N CYS A 450 -12.43 -16.19 -13.19
CA CYS A 450 -13.38 -15.69 -14.18
C CYS A 450 -13.19 -16.33 -15.56
N VAL A 451 -11.94 -16.50 -16.01
CA VAL A 451 -11.61 -17.01 -17.36
C VAL A 451 -11.78 -18.53 -17.45
N ASN A 452 -11.47 -19.27 -16.37
CA ASN A 452 -11.54 -20.73 -16.34
C ASN A 452 -12.82 -21.27 -15.67
N GLN A 453 -13.82 -20.44 -15.40
CA GLN A 453 -15.13 -20.94 -14.98
C GLN A 453 -15.79 -21.60 -16.19
N ASP A 454 -15.83 -22.94 -16.17
CA ASP A 454 -16.74 -23.69 -17.05
C ASP A 454 -18.15 -23.15 -16.80
N LEU A 455 -18.77 -22.59 -17.83
CA LEU A 455 -20.07 -21.92 -17.72
C LEU A 455 -21.25 -22.89 -17.48
N GLU A 456 -20.95 -24.15 -17.16
CA GLU A 456 -21.94 -25.16 -16.82
C GLU A 456 -22.44 -24.95 -15.38
N ASN A 457 -23.74 -24.70 -15.21
CA ASN A 457 -24.43 -24.45 -13.93
C ASN A 457 -24.12 -23.10 -13.24
N VAL A 458 -23.83 -22.09 -14.05
CA VAL A 458 -23.64 -20.71 -13.58
C VAL A 458 -24.97 -20.12 -13.08
N THR A 459 -25.00 -19.62 -11.85
CA THR A 459 -26.21 -18.98 -11.30
C THR A 459 -26.56 -17.70 -12.07
N LYS A 460 -27.84 -17.31 -12.09
CA LYS A 460 -28.30 -16.06 -12.76
C LYS A 460 -27.47 -14.83 -12.35
N ASN A 461 -26.91 -14.80 -11.13
CA ASN A 461 -26.08 -13.72 -10.61
C ASN A 461 -24.70 -13.59 -11.29
N VAL A 462 -24.17 -14.68 -11.84
CA VAL A 462 -22.90 -14.68 -12.59
C VAL A 462 -23.16 -14.40 -14.08
N LEU A 463 -24.38 -14.62 -14.59
CA LEU A 463 -24.77 -14.22 -15.96
C LEU A 463 -25.21 -12.75 -16.03
N ASP A 464 -25.75 -12.19 -14.95
CA ASP A 464 -26.09 -10.77 -14.83
C ASP A 464 -24.88 -9.95 -14.32
N GLN A 465 -23.79 -9.98 -15.08
CA GLN A 465 -22.54 -9.26 -14.79
C GLN A 465 -22.58 -7.79 -15.23
N LYS A 466 -23.73 -7.27 -15.69
CA LYS A 466 -23.90 -5.86 -16.09
C LYS A 466 -23.46 -4.88 -14.99
N SER A 467 -23.44 -5.33 -13.75
CA SER A 467 -23.07 -4.54 -12.56
C SER A 467 -21.76 -5.00 -11.89
N SER A 468 -21.02 -5.95 -12.45
CA SER A 468 -19.73 -6.38 -11.87
C SER A 468 -18.61 -5.46 -12.38
N ASN A 469 -18.00 -4.67 -11.50
CA ASN A 469 -17.07 -3.61 -11.89
C ASN A 469 -15.78 -4.07 -12.61
N LEU A 470 -15.50 -5.39 -12.64
CA LEU A 470 -14.34 -5.96 -13.30
C LEU A 470 -14.62 -6.52 -14.70
N CYS A 471 -15.86 -6.83 -15.07
CA CYS A 471 -16.13 -7.40 -16.40
C CYS A 471 -15.65 -6.46 -17.50
N VAL A 472 -15.93 -5.16 -17.36
CA VAL A 472 -15.50 -4.12 -18.30
C VAL A 472 -13.96 -4.03 -18.37
N PRO A 473 -13.21 -3.81 -17.27
CA PRO A 473 -11.74 -3.84 -17.31
C PRO A 473 -11.14 -5.14 -17.84
N ILE A 474 -11.70 -6.32 -17.54
CA ILE A 474 -11.23 -7.62 -18.03
C ILE A 474 -11.49 -7.76 -19.54
N SER A 475 -12.69 -7.39 -20.00
CA SER A 475 -13.05 -7.38 -21.41
C SER A 475 -12.16 -6.43 -22.21
N VAL A 476 -11.93 -5.22 -21.68
CA VAL A 476 -11.03 -4.25 -22.30
C VAL A 476 -9.57 -4.73 -22.29
N THR A 477 -9.11 -5.38 -21.22
CA THR A 477 -7.79 -6.04 -21.19
C THR A 477 -7.67 -7.10 -22.27
N THR A 478 -8.69 -7.96 -22.40
CA THR A 478 -8.72 -9.03 -23.41
C THR A 478 -8.72 -8.45 -24.82
N LEU A 479 -9.51 -7.40 -25.05
CA LEU A 479 -9.56 -6.67 -26.32
C LEU A 479 -8.20 -6.05 -26.66
N LEU A 480 -7.54 -5.37 -25.71
CA LEU A 480 -6.22 -4.78 -25.91
C LEU A 480 -5.16 -5.83 -26.26
N ARG A 481 -5.16 -6.98 -25.57
CA ARG A 481 -4.24 -8.09 -25.91
C ARG A 481 -4.48 -8.63 -27.31
N PHE A 482 -5.75 -8.77 -27.70
CA PHE A 482 -6.12 -9.15 -29.05
C PHE A 482 -5.62 -8.12 -30.08
N ALA A 483 -5.80 -6.83 -29.81
CA ALA A 483 -5.33 -5.72 -30.64
C ALA A 483 -3.80 -5.75 -30.81
N MET A 484 -3.07 -5.85 -29.70
CA MET A 484 -1.61 -5.90 -29.69
C MET A 484 -1.10 -7.06 -30.56
N LYS A 485 -1.72 -8.24 -30.44
CA LYS A 485 -1.33 -9.41 -31.23
C LYS A 485 -1.65 -9.23 -32.72
N ASN A 486 -2.88 -8.85 -33.05
CA ASN A 486 -3.36 -8.91 -34.44
C ASN A 486 -3.05 -7.64 -35.24
N ASP A 487 -3.09 -6.48 -34.61
CA ASP A 487 -2.92 -5.19 -35.30
C ASP A 487 -1.47 -4.71 -35.24
N LEU A 488 -0.76 -5.00 -34.14
CA LEU A 488 0.64 -4.58 -33.96
C LEU A 488 1.64 -5.70 -34.22
N GLY A 489 1.19 -6.95 -34.38
CA GLY A 489 2.06 -8.11 -34.49
C GLY A 489 2.92 -8.34 -33.23
N PHE A 490 2.46 -7.87 -32.08
CA PHE A 490 3.19 -7.96 -30.82
C PHE A 490 2.80 -9.25 -30.10
N GLU A 491 3.73 -10.20 -30.00
CA GLU A 491 3.53 -11.40 -29.19
C GLU A 491 3.61 -11.06 -27.72
N GLU A 492 2.61 -11.54 -26.98
CA GLU A 492 2.53 -11.29 -25.54
C GLU A 492 3.67 -11.99 -24.80
N ASP A 493 4.38 -11.22 -23.99
CA ASP A 493 5.45 -11.71 -23.14
C ASP A 493 5.06 -11.69 -21.65
N TYR A 494 6.04 -11.86 -20.77
CA TYR A 494 5.83 -11.80 -19.32
C TYR A 494 5.37 -10.41 -18.84
N VAL A 495 5.80 -9.34 -19.50
CA VAL A 495 5.62 -7.95 -19.09
C VAL A 495 4.23 -7.43 -19.47
N TYR A 496 3.72 -7.84 -20.63
CA TYR A 496 2.38 -7.48 -21.13
C TYR A 496 1.31 -8.53 -20.83
N SER A 497 1.49 -9.30 -19.76
CA SER A 497 0.48 -10.29 -19.36
C SER A 497 -0.86 -9.63 -18.98
N ALA A 498 -1.95 -10.39 -19.10
CA ALA A 498 -3.30 -9.92 -18.73
C ALA A 498 -3.38 -9.31 -17.33
N GLU A 499 -2.67 -9.87 -16.34
CA GLU A 499 -2.60 -9.33 -14.98
C GLU A 499 -2.00 -7.91 -14.96
N LYS A 500 -0.92 -7.69 -15.71
CA LYS A 500 -0.18 -6.41 -15.72
C LYS A 500 -0.96 -5.32 -16.44
N ILE A 501 -1.57 -5.65 -17.58
CA ILE A 501 -2.45 -4.74 -18.32
C ILE A 501 -3.68 -4.39 -17.46
N LEU A 502 -4.35 -5.40 -16.88
CA LEU A 502 -5.51 -5.17 -16.02
C LEU A 502 -5.18 -4.30 -14.80
N SER A 503 -4.07 -4.60 -14.11
CA SER A 503 -3.60 -3.82 -12.96
C SER A 503 -3.34 -2.37 -13.35
N THR A 504 -2.70 -2.14 -14.51
CA THR A 504 -2.44 -0.80 -15.02
C THR A 504 -3.72 -0.05 -15.36
N LEU A 505 -4.72 -0.74 -15.94
CA LEU A 505 -6.03 -0.15 -16.23
C LEU A 505 -6.72 0.35 -14.96
N ILE A 506 -6.81 -0.51 -13.93
CA ILE A 506 -7.63 -0.27 -12.74
C ILE A 506 -6.91 0.50 -11.62
N LEU A 507 -5.58 0.61 -11.67
CA LEU A 507 -4.78 1.33 -10.67
C LEU A 507 -4.25 2.66 -11.17
N ILE A 508 -4.03 2.81 -12.49
CA ILE A 508 -3.37 3.99 -13.08
C ILE A 508 -4.28 4.68 -14.09
N VAL A 509 -4.73 3.98 -15.14
CA VAL A 509 -5.42 4.61 -16.29
C VAL A 509 -6.78 5.16 -15.89
N TYR A 510 -7.58 4.33 -15.22
CA TYR A 510 -8.88 4.68 -14.68
C TYR A 510 -9.04 4.02 -13.31
N PRO A 511 -8.52 4.65 -12.24
CA PRO A 511 -8.43 4.02 -10.93
C PRO A 511 -9.78 3.74 -10.29
N ARG A 512 -9.88 2.59 -9.61
CA ARG A 512 -11.13 2.17 -8.93
C ARG A 512 -10.87 1.37 -7.66
N SER A 513 -11.88 1.39 -6.79
CA SER A 513 -11.99 0.45 -5.68
C SER A 513 -12.04 -1.00 -6.18
N MET A 514 -11.31 -1.87 -5.48
CA MET A 514 -11.39 -3.32 -5.64
C MET A 514 -12.19 -3.98 -4.50
N ALA A 515 -12.89 -3.20 -3.68
CA ALA A 515 -13.89 -3.75 -2.76
C ALA A 515 -15.10 -4.27 -3.55
N GLY A 516 -15.78 -5.30 -3.04
CA GLY A 516 -16.92 -5.92 -3.73
C GLY A 516 -16.53 -6.91 -4.85
N LEU A 517 -15.31 -7.47 -4.82
CA LEU A 517 -14.86 -8.57 -5.69
C LEU A 517 -15.51 -9.92 -5.36
N ASN A 518 -16.81 -9.90 -5.16
CA ASN A 518 -17.59 -11.09 -4.96
C ASN A 518 -17.95 -11.62 -6.35
N LEU A 519 -17.37 -12.76 -6.73
CA LEU A 519 -17.79 -13.53 -7.93
C LEU A 519 -19.30 -13.81 -7.93
N ASN A 520 -19.93 -13.74 -6.74
CA ASN A 520 -21.37 -13.63 -6.53
C ASN A 520 -21.65 -12.35 -5.72
N PRO A 521 -22.00 -11.20 -6.33
CA PRO A 521 -22.33 -10.01 -5.57
C PRO A 521 -23.42 -10.35 -4.55
N ASN A 522 -23.15 -10.05 -3.28
CA ASN A 522 -24.19 -10.10 -2.27
C ASN A 522 -25.17 -8.96 -2.60
N GLN A 523 -26.49 -9.24 -2.67
CA GLN A 523 -27.49 -8.19 -2.92
C GLN A 523 -27.46 -7.04 -1.90
N LYS A 524 -26.76 -7.21 -0.78
CA LYS A 524 -26.53 -6.19 0.25
C LYS A 524 -25.27 -5.33 0.04
N GLU A 525 -24.42 -5.64 -0.94
CA GLU A 525 -23.24 -4.81 -1.25
C GLU A 525 -23.67 -3.51 -1.95
N THR A 526 -23.47 -2.38 -1.28
CA THR A 526 -23.84 -1.04 -1.78
C THR A 526 -22.63 -0.21 -2.23
N GLU A 527 -21.41 -0.68 -1.97
CA GLU A 527 -20.15 0.03 -2.24
C GLU A 527 -19.50 -0.48 -3.53
N PHE A 528 -19.97 -0.02 -4.69
CA PHE A 528 -19.40 -0.42 -5.99
C PHE A 528 -19.39 0.75 -6.98
N GLN A 529 -18.31 0.88 -7.77
CA GLN A 529 -18.15 1.91 -8.80
C GLN A 529 -18.57 1.40 -10.19
N LEU A 530 -19.76 1.80 -10.65
CA LEU A 530 -20.25 1.47 -11.98
C LEU A 530 -19.26 1.84 -13.10
N ASN A 531 -19.32 1.04 -14.16
CA ASN A 531 -18.25 0.97 -15.14
C ASN A 531 -18.84 0.97 -16.55
N GLU A 532 -18.83 2.13 -17.20
CA GLU A 532 -19.23 2.25 -18.59
C GLU A 532 -18.03 1.89 -19.49
N ILE A 533 -18.22 0.92 -20.37
CA ILE A 533 -17.18 0.47 -21.29
C ILE A 533 -16.70 1.62 -22.19
N GLU A 534 -17.63 2.48 -22.62
CA GLU A 534 -17.32 3.67 -23.39
C GLU A 534 -16.33 4.59 -22.67
N LEU A 535 -16.55 4.91 -21.39
CA LEU A 535 -15.65 5.79 -20.63
C LEU A 535 -14.24 5.21 -20.50
N LEU A 536 -14.11 3.90 -20.29
CA LEU A 536 -12.80 3.25 -20.19
C LEU A 536 -12.07 3.22 -21.54
N LEU A 537 -12.78 2.94 -22.63
CA LEU A 537 -12.24 2.99 -23.99
C LEU A 537 -11.86 4.42 -24.40
N GLU A 538 -12.68 5.41 -24.05
CA GLU A 538 -12.34 6.84 -24.24
C GLU A 538 -11.09 7.21 -23.47
N ARG A 539 -10.97 6.82 -22.20
CA ARG A 539 -9.78 7.08 -21.41
C ARG A 539 -8.53 6.40 -21.97
N LEU A 540 -8.67 5.23 -22.59
CA LEU A 540 -7.58 4.56 -23.27
C LEU A 540 -7.06 5.35 -24.47
N CYS A 541 -7.98 5.91 -25.25
CA CYS A 541 -7.64 6.56 -26.51
C CYS A 541 -7.37 8.06 -26.38
N LYS A 542 -7.97 8.76 -25.41
CA LYS A 542 -7.88 10.21 -25.22
C LYS A 542 -6.98 10.58 -24.03
N LYS A 543 -6.38 11.77 -24.12
CA LYS A 543 -5.65 12.37 -23.00
C LYS A 543 -6.64 12.95 -21.99
N THR A 544 -6.17 13.12 -20.76
CA THR A 544 -6.82 14.00 -19.79
C THR A 544 -6.06 15.32 -19.75
N TYR A 545 -6.44 16.23 -18.85
CA TYR A 545 -5.68 17.47 -18.71
C TYR A 545 -4.25 17.21 -18.21
N LEU A 546 -4.09 16.27 -17.27
CA LEU A 546 -2.81 16.03 -16.59
C LEU A 546 -2.11 14.73 -17.02
N MET A 547 -2.79 13.82 -17.70
CA MET A 547 -2.26 12.49 -18.05
C MET A 547 -2.31 12.19 -19.55
N GLU A 548 -1.30 11.43 -20.00
CA GLU A 548 -1.28 10.83 -21.32
C GLU A 548 -2.42 9.81 -21.52
N THR A 549 -2.62 9.38 -22.77
CA THR A 549 -3.63 8.37 -23.08
C THR A 549 -3.34 7.07 -22.34
N GLY A 550 -4.40 6.32 -21.97
CA GLY A 550 -4.22 5.05 -21.29
C GLY A 550 -3.40 4.05 -22.12
N TRP A 551 -3.54 4.08 -23.44
CA TRP A 551 -2.71 3.28 -24.35
C TRP A 551 -1.23 3.62 -24.21
N GLN A 552 -0.84 4.89 -24.16
CA GLN A 552 0.58 5.26 -24.01
C GLN A 552 1.16 4.83 -22.66
N ILE A 553 0.34 4.79 -21.60
CA ILE A 553 0.75 4.29 -20.29
C ILE A 553 0.97 2.77 -20.36
N ILE A 554 0.05 2.03 -20.97
CA ILE A 554 0.14 0.57 -21.14
C ILE A 554 1.28 0.18 -22.09
N ARG A 555 1.52 0.93 -23.16
CA ARG A 555 2.60 0.67 -24.11
C ARG A 555 4.00 0.74 -23.47
N LYS A 556 4.13 1.40 -22.31
CA LYS A 556 5.39 1.56 -21.57
C LYS A 556 5.49 0.64 -20.35
N LEU A 557 4.79 -0.50 -20.37
CA LEU A 557 4.92 -1.51 -19.30
C LEU A 557 6.29 -2.16 -19.25
N ASP A 558 7.03 -2.13 -20.36
CA ASP A 558 8.46 -2.46 -20.41
C ASP A 558 9.32 -1.19 -20.42
N ARG A 559 10.49 -1.27 -19.79
CA ARG A 559 11.48 -0.20 -19.73
C ARG A 559 12.22 -0.02 -21.05
N ASP A 560 12.52 -1.12 -21.75
CA ASP A 560 13.28 -1.11 -22.98
C ASP A 560 12.37 -0.82 -24.18
N GLU A 561 12.60 0.29 -24.90
CA GLU A 561 11.74 0.71 -26.03
C GLU A 561 11.64 -0.35 -27.14
N LYS A 562 12.68 -1.19 -27.31
CA LYS A 562 12.69 -2.30 -28.28
C LYS A 562 11.68 -3.42 -27.93
N ASP A 563 11.36 -3.57 -26.64
CA ASP A 563 10.46 -4.60 -26.11
C ASP A 563 9.04 -4.03 -25.87
N GLN A 564 8.83 -2.75 -26.19
CA GLN A 564 7.51 -2.12 -26.16
C GLN A 564 6.74 -2.38 -27.47
N PRO A 565 5.40 -2.49 -27.43
CA PRO A 565 4.59 -2.40 -28.63
C PRO A 565 4.89 -1.11 -29.40
N LYS A 566 4.84 -1.20 -30.73
CA LYS A 566 5.08 -0.05 -31.61
C LYS A 566 4.16 1.12 -31.24
N LYS A 567 4.67 2.33 -31.39
CA LYS A 567 3.87 3.56 -31.23
C LYS A 567 2.71 3.50 -32.23
N SER A 568 1.49 3.64 -31.72
CA SER A 568 0.26 3.64 -32.50
C SER A 568 -0.78 4.56 -31.85
N THR A 569 -1.80 4.91 -32.61
CA THR A 569 -3.02 5.56 -32.10
C THR A 569 -4.01 4.48 -31.63
N CYS A 570 -4.77 4.82 -30.59
CA CYS A 570 -5.91 4.05 -30.13
C CYS A 570 -7.16 4.78 -30.61
N GLU A 571 -8.00 4.09 -31.37
CA GLU A 571 -9.28 4.60 -31.83
C GLU A 571 -10.32 3.50 -31.62
N PHE A 572 -11.52 3.88 -31.18
CA PHE A 572 -12.65 2.97 -31.11
C PHE A 572 -13.87 3.68 -31.69
N GLU A 573 -14.69 2.92 -32.40
CA GLU A 573 -15.93 3.41 -33.00
C GLU A 573 -17.11 2.61 -32.45
N LYS A 574 -18.18 3.33 -32.12
CA LYS A 574 -19.46 2.71 -31.78
C LYS A 574 -20.17 2.37 -33.07
N VAL A 575 -20.49 1.09 -33.26
CA VAL A 575 -21.19 0.63 -34.47
C VAL A 575 -22.55 0.07 -34.08
N LEU A 576 -23.60 0.69 -34.62
CA LEU A 576 -24.97 0.20 -34.51
C LEU A 576 -25.13 -0.95 -35.51
N SER A 577 -25.34 -2.17 -35.01
CA SER A 577 -25.72 -3.29 -35.86
C SER A 577 -27.24 -3.35 -35.99
N GLU A 578 -27.77 -3.22 -37.20
CA GLU A 578 -29.19 -3.46 -37.50
C GLU A 578 -29.55 -4.95 -37.63
N GLN A 579 -28.57 -5.86 -37.50
CA GLN A 579 -28.78 -7.30 -37.64
C GLN A 579 -28.76 -8.01 -36.29
N GLN A 580 -29.84 -8.77 -36.01
CA GLN A 580 -29.85 -9.83 -35.00
C GLN A 580 -28.74 -10.83 -35.33
N PHE A 581 -27.67 -10.82 -34.55
CA PHE A 581 -26.58 -11.80 -34.71
C PHE A 581 -27.07 -13.19 -34.31
N TYR A 582 -27.33 -14.04 -35.30
CA TYR A 582 -27.19 -15.48 -35.15
C TYR A 582 -25.71 -15.82 -35.36
N PHE A 583 -25.02 -16.27 -34.31
CA PHE A 583 -23.59 -16.60 -34.36
C PHE A 583 -23.33 -17.77 -35.30
N HIS A 584 -22.96 -17.50 -36.55
CA HIS A 584 -22.10 -18.38 -37.37
C HIS A 584 -20.97 -17.48 -37.93
N SER A 585 -19.72 -17.75 -37.52
CA SER A 585 -18.45 -17.12 -38.01
C SER A 585 -18.43 -16.95 -39.55
N PRO A 586 -17.75 -15.97 -40.22
CA PRO A 586 -16.44 -15.34 -39.89
C PRO A 586 -16.24 -13.82 -40.21
N PHE A 587 -15.11 -13.26 -39.73
CA PHE A 587 -14.29 -12.11 -40.17
C PHE A 587 -14.89 -10.95 -41.00
N ASP A 588 -14.82 -9.71 -40.48
CA ASP A 588 -14.30 -8.57 -41.26
C ASP A 588 -13.82 -7.37 -40.41
N ARG A 589 -12.87 -6.60 -40.96
CA ARG A 589 -12.05 -5.56 -40.31
C ARG A 589 -12.82 -4.27 -40.03
N HIS A 590 -12.88 -3.88 -38.75
CA HIS A 590 -13.01 -2.54 -38.15
C HIS A 590 -13.59 -2.70 -36.72
N TRP A 591 -13.16 -1.87 -35.77
CA TRP A 591 -13.62 -1.92 -34.38
C TRP A 591 -15.15 -1.73 -34.30
N ARG A 592 -15.91 -2.72 -33.81
CA ARG A 592 -17.37 -2.63 -33.63
C ARG A 592 -17.76 -3.09 -32.24
N VAL A 593 -18.21 -2.17 -31.38
CA VAL A 593 -18.88 -2.50 -30.11
C VAL A 593 -20.39 -2.42 -30.34
N PRO A 594 -21.15 -3.53 -30.27
CA PRO A 594 -22.60 -3.49 -30.38
C PRO A 594 -23.22 -2.96 -29.08
N SER A 595 -24.20 -2.06 -29.18
CA SER A 595 -25.08 -1.68 -28.05
C SER A 595 -26.48 -2.26 -28.28
N SER A 596 -27.01 -3.03 -27.32
CA SER A 596 -28.44 -3.39 -27.28
C SER A 596 -29.27 -2.22 -26.76
N ARG A 597 -30.37 -1.89 -27.44
CA ARG A 597 -31.45 -1.05 -26.88
C ARG A 597 -32.23 -1.82 -25.82
#